data_AF-A0A0F9RUR8-F1
#
_entry.id   AF-A0A0F9RUR8-F1
#
_cell.length_a   1.000
_cell.length_b   1.000
_cell.length_c   1.000
_cell.angle_alpha   90.00
_cell.angle_beta   90.00
_cell.angle_gamma   90.00
#
_symmetry.space_group_name_H-M   'P 1'
#
loop_
_entity.id
_entity.type
_entity.pdbx_description
1 polymer ?
#
loop_
_entity_poly.entity_id
_entity_poly.type
_entity_poly.pdbx_seq_one_letter_code
_entity_poly.pdbx_strand_id
1 'polypeptide(L)'
;MPKEIKGIILSRLIVLISIILVPIAIFLIYNLADFDLWFSSDPIITFVIIKILSPLVFSISWLFFLILFINRFASTIDNFDKLVSVVPSRLKFFYGLNAIIILFIFVFPIITPIISILSFASFAWRLTTFKKEAWDDDSEVKFITKFMMVLASIIPIFCTISVIPQFIVLASFLWNDIWLPLLPSILGISYSLFTALAIGALVILFYNSGISEYEQFYAEPSKKQRLWNVKLLELVLFIFFLTLDIFKFDVIYFFYMAGFVIIIFTSIINFLQGKSKIKNFKSHFLGYLIAAVFIGSNVLFSPIASEFADILSALSLIISAILYIFVFFYTFIRLEEI
;
A
#
# COMPACT_ATOMS: atom_id res chain seq x y z
N MET A 1 7.89 17.12 -8.87
CA MET A 1 7.58 18.09 -7.80
C MET A 1 6.57 17.44 -6.86
N PRO A 2 6.68 17.62 -5.53
CA PRO A 2 5.71 17.08 -4.58
C PRO A 2 4.31 17.62 -4.87
N LYS A 3 3.28 16.78 -4.71
CA LYS A 3 1.89 17.22 -4.91
C LYS A 3 1.47 18.06 -3.70
N GLU A 4 1.39 19.36 -3.89
CA GLU A 4 0.84 20.30 -2.92
C GLU A 4 -0.68 20.44 -3.13
N ILE A 5 -1.46 20.15 -2.08
CA ILE A 5 -2.88 20.50 -2.04
C ILE A 5 -3.02 21.59 -0.98
N LYS A 6 -3.33 22.82 -1.40
CA LYS A 6 -3.49 23.98 -0.49
C LYS A 6 -2.31 24.19 0.48
N GLY A 7 -1.07 24.01 0.00
CA GLY A 7 0.15 24.18 0.81
C GLY A 7 0.52 22.99 1.70
N ILE A 8 -0.28 21.91 1.71
CA ILE A 8 0.04 20.67 2.42
C ILE A 8 0.70 19.70 1.44
N ILE A 9 1.89 19.23 1.80
CA ILE A 9 2.61 18.18 1.07
C ILE A 9 1.94 16.83 1.42
N LEU A 10 1.23 16.24 0.46
CA LEU A 10 0.42 15.03 0.68
C LEU A 10 1.24 13.87 1.25
N SER A 11 2.49 13.69 0.80
CA SER A 11 3.39 12.63 1.30
C SER A 11 3.65 12.76 2.81
N ARG A 12 3.83 13.98 3.32
CA ARG A 12 4.03 14.24 4.76
C ARG A 12 2.77 13.97 5.57
N LEU A 13 1.59 14.31 5.02
CA LEU A 13 0.31 13.99 5.66
C LEU A 13 0.13 12.48 5.79
N ILE A 14 0.45 11.71 4.75
CA ILE A 14 0.38 10.24 4.79
C ILE A 14 1.30 9.69 5.88
N VAL A 15 2.55 10.16 5.96
CA VAL A 15 3.49 9.73 7.00
C VAL A 15 2.98 10.08 8.40
N LEU A 16 2.43 11.29 8.59
CA LEU A 16 1.84 11.72 9.86
C LEU A 16 0.68 10.81 10.29
N ILE A 17 -0.21 10.48 9.35
CA ILE A 17 -1.32 9.55 9.59
C ILE A 17 -0.77 8.17 9.95
N SER A 18 0.25 7.67 9.24
CA SER A 18 0.88 6.38 9.53
C SER A 18 1.52 6.31 10.91
N ILE A 19 2.14 7.39 11.41
CA ILE A 19 2.70 7.46 12.76
C ILE A 19 1.63 7.19 13.84
N ILE A 20 0.39 7.59 13.59
CA ILE A 20 -0.73 7.39 14.51
C ILE A 20 -1.38 6.02 14.28
N LEU A 21 -1.68 5.69 13.02
CA LEU A 21 -2.44 4.48 12.68
C LEU A 21 -1.66 3.19 12.91
N VAL A 22 -0.35 3.16 12.67
CA VAL A 22 0.44 1.92 12.80
C VAL A 22 0.48 1.43 14.26
N PRO A 23 0.81 2.26 15.28
CA PRO A 23 0.70 1.87 16.68
C PRO A 23 -0.71 1.41 17.08
N ILE A 24 -1.75 2.12 16.65
CA ILE A 24 -3.14 1.75 16.95
C ILE A 24 -3.47 0.39 16.33
N ALA A 25 -3.08 0.16 15.08
CA ALA A 25 -3.30 -1.10 14.40
C ALA A 25 -2.62 -2.27 15.12
N ILE A 26 -1.37 -2.12 15.57
CA ILE A 26 -0.68 -3.14 16.38
C ILE A 26 -1.47 -3.44 17.64
N PHE A 27 -1.87 -2.40 18.37
CA PHE A 27 -2.60 -2.58 19.62
C PHE A 27 -3.92 -3.31 19.40
N LEU A 28 -4.68 -2.93 18.36
CA LEU A 28 -5.93 -3.57 18.00
C LEU A 28 -5.72 -5.03 17.59
N ILE A 29 -4.73 -5.32 16.74
CA ILE A 29 -4.45 -6.68 16.26
C ILE A 29 -4.17 -7.63 17.43
N TYR A 30 -3.30 -7.24 18.36
CA TYR A 30 -2.97 -8.08 19.51
C TYR A 30 -4.12 -8.24 20.49
N ASN A 31 -5.00 -7.23 20.60
CA ASN A 31 -6.17 -7.32 21.47
C ASN A 31 -7.29 -8.18 20.86
N LEU A 32 -7.47 -8.13 19.54
CA LEU A 32 -8.50 -8.88 18.83
C LEU A 32 -8.11 -10.34 18.56
N ALA A 33 -6.84 -10.61 18.27
CA ALA A 33 -6.37 -11.97 18.00
C ALA A 33 -6.33 -12.80 19.28
N ASP A 34 -6.83 -14.03 19.23
CA ASP A 34 -6.80 -14.94 20.38
C ASP A 34 -5.45 -15.66 20.44
N PHE A 35 -4.55 -15.14 21.26
CA PHE A 35 -3.17 -15.56 21.34
C PHE A 35 -2.87 -16.17 22.69
N ASP A 36 -2.36 -17.39 22.65
CA ASP A 36 -1.87 -18.08 23.84
C ASP A 36 -0.39 -17.82 24.09
N LEU A 37 -0.02 -17.79 25.37
CA LEU A 37 1.37 -17.72 25.77
C LEU A 37 1.94 -19.14 25.87
N TRP A 38 2.92 -19.45 25.02
CA TRP A 38 3.42 -20.83 24.88
C TRP A 38 4.08 -21.41 26.14
N PHE A 39 4.60 -20.56 27.04
CA PHE A 39 5.30 -20.99 28.25
C PHE A 39 4.49 -20.83 29.54
N SER A 40 3.25 -20.33 29.48
CA SER A 40 2.40 -20.18 30.67
C SER A 40 0.93 -20.26 30.32
N SER A 41 0.18 -21.05 31.09
CA SER A 41 -1.28 -21.17 30.95
C SER A 41 -2.04 -20.21 31.88
N ASP A 42 -1.34 -19.36 32.64
CA ASP A 42 -1.98 -18.38 33.52
C ASP A 42 -2.63 -17.26 32.67
N PRO A 43 -3.95 -17.05 32.77
CA PRO A 43 -4.65 -16.04 31.99
C PRO A 43 -4.18 -14.62 32.31
N ILE A 44 -3.74 -14.35 33.54
CA ILE A 44 -3.25 -13.02 33.96
C ILE A 44 -1.91 -12.74 33.28
N ILE A 45 -0.99 -13.70 33.32
CA ILE A 45 0.33 -13.56 32.68
C ILE A 45 0.18 -13.42 31.17
N THR A 46 -0.69 -14.23 30.56
CA THR A 46 -1.01 -14.15 29.13
C THR A 46 -1.56 -12.78 28.77
N PHE A 47 -2.54 -12.28 29.53
CA PHE A 47 -3.10 -10.95 29.33
C PHE A 47 -2.04 -9.85 29.42
N VAL A 48 -1.21 -9.86 30.48
CA VAL A 48 -0.18 -8.83 30.67
C VAL A 48 0.86 -8.87 29.56
N ILE A 49 1.37 -10.05 29.19
CA ILE A 49 2.45 -10.16 28.20
C ILE A 49 1.92 -9.92 26.78
N ILE A 50 0.85 -10.60 26.40
CA ILE A 50 0.36 -10.61 25.03
C ILE A 50 -0.53 -9.41 24.72
N LYS A 51 -1.40 -8.99 25.65
CA LYS A 51 -2.40 -7.93 25.39
C LYS A 51 -1.89 -6.53 25.78
N ILE A 52 -0.90 -6.44 26.67
CA ILE A 52 -0.34 -5.15 27.13
C ILE A 52 1.11 -4.97 26.70
N LEU A 53 2.03 -5.80 27.21
CA LEU A 53 3.48 -5.58 27.07
C LEU A 53 3.94 -5.64 25.61
N SER A 54 3.64 -6.75 24.91
CA SER A 54 4.02 -6.93 23.51
C SER A 54 3.50 -5.82 22.59
N PRO A 55 2.19 -5.51 22.55
CA PRO A 55 1.69 -4.46 21.67
C PRO A 55 2.25 -3.09 22.05
N LEU A 56 2.49 -2.79 23.33
CA LEU A 56 3.10 -1.53 23.76
C LEU A 56 4.55 -1.41 23.25
N VAL A 57 5.36 -2.45 23.45
CA VAL A 57 6.77 -2.48 23.01
C VAL A 57 6.86 -2.34 21.49
N PHE A 58 6.05 -3.09 20.74
CA PHE A 58 6.02 -3.00 19.28
C PHE A 58 5.48 -1.66 18.77
N SER A 59 4.44 -1.12 19.41
CA SER A 59 3.87 0.20 19.06
C SER A 59 4.86 1.34 19.26
N ILE A 60 5.54 1.38 20.41
CA ILE A 60 6.57 2.40 20.69
C ILE A 60 7.72 2.29 19.70
N SER A 61 8.12 1.06 19.38
CA SER A 61 9.18 0.81 18.39
C SER A 61 8.83 1.38 17.02
N TRP A 62 7.63 1.09 16.52
CA TRP A 62 7.17 1.60 15.23
C TRP A 62 6.99 3.11 15.23
N LEU A 63 6.48 3.68 16.31
CA LEU A 63 6.37 5.13 16.48
C LEU A 63 7.76 5.78 16.40
N PHE A 64 8.73 5.26 17.15
CA PHE A 64 10.10 5.75 17.11
C PHE A 64 10.75 5.60 15.72
N PHE A 65 10.59 4.44 15.09
CA PHE A 65 11.12 4.16 13.76
C PHE A 65 10.54 5.12 12.70
N LEU A 66 9.21 5.30 12.68
CA LEU A 66 8.57 6.21 11.73
C LEU A 66 9.00 7.66 11.95
N ILE A 67 9.17 8.10 13.21
CA ILE A 67 9.67 9.45 13.54
C ILE A 67 11.09 9.65 13.03
N LEU A 68 11.98 8.67 13.25
CA LEU A 68 13.38 8.76 12.83
C LEU A 68 13.49 8.91 11.30
N PHE A 69 12.64 8.20 10.55
CA PHE A 69 12.69 8.16 9.09
C PHE A 69 11.60 9.00 8.39
N ILE A 70 10.97 9.99 9.05
CA ILE A 70 9.86 10.80 8.48
C ILE A 70 10.20 11.31 7.07
N ASN A 71 11.37 11.95 6.93
CA ASN A 71 11.77 12.56 5.67
C ASN A 71 12.01 11.51 4.59
N ARG A 72 12.62 10.37 4.95
CA ARG A 72 12.89 9.27 4.02
C ARG A 72 11.58 8.63 3.54
N PHE A 73 10.62 8.42 4.44
CA PHE A 73 9.29 7.93 4.07
C PHE A 73 8.53 8.90 3.17
N ALA A 74 8.53 10.19 3.48
CA ALA A 74 7.88 11.20 2.65
C ALA A 74 8.48 11.25 1.23
N SER A 75 9.81 11.28 1.13
CA SER A 75 10.53 11.23 -0.15
C SER A 75 10.30 9.92 -0.90
N THR A 76 10.15 8.79 -0.19
CA THR A 76 9.82 7.49 -0.80
C THR A 76 8.46 7.55 -1.45
N ILE A 77 7.44 8.08 -0.76
CA ILE A 77 6.09 8.23 -1.32
C ILE A 77 6.11 9.12 -2.56
N ASP A 78 6.83 10.25 -2.51
CA ASP A 78 6.92 11.18 -3.64
C ASP A 78 7.64 10.58 -4.86
N ASN A 79 8.69 9.78 -4.64
CA ASN A 79 9.43 9.12 -5.72
C ASN A 79 8.69 7.87 -6.23
N PHE A 80 8.01 7.14 -5.35
CA PHE A 80 7.16 6.03 -5.70
C PHE A 80 6.03 6.47 -6.64
N ASP A 81 5.36 7.60 -6.35
CA ASP A 81 4.29 8.12 -7.23
C ASP A 81 4.82 8.46 -8.64
N LYS A 82 6.08 8.92 -8.75
CA LYS A 82 6.75 9.16 -10.04
C LYS A 82 7.06 7.86 -10.78
N LEU A 83 7.63 6.86 -10.10
CA LEU A 83 7.97 5.57 -10.72
C LEU A 83 6.74 4.83 -11.21
N VAL A 84 5.67 4.86 -10.41
CA VAL A 84 4.40 4.22 -10.72
C VAL A 84 3.50 5.17 -11.54
N SER A 85 3.93 6.40 -11.86
CA SER A 85 3.15 7.39 -12.65
C SER A 85 2.62 6.84 -13.96
N VAL A 86 3.33 5.87 -14.53
CA VAL A 86 2.93 5.13 -15.74
C VAL A 86 1.62 4.36 -15.56
N VAL A 87 1.35 3.87 -14.35
CA VAL A 87 0.17 3.08 -14.04
C VAL A 87 -1.03 4.02 -13.84
N PRO A 88 -2.18 3.76 -14.50
CA PRO A 88 -3.40 4.53 -14.30
C PRO A 88 -3.76 4.66 -12.81
N SER A 89 -4.21 5.85 -12.38
CA SER A 89 -4.55 6.14 -10.98
C SER A 89 -5.50 5.12 -10.35
N ARG A 90 -6.44 4.58 -11.15
CA ARG A 90 -7.38 3.51 -10.76
C ARG A 90 -6.69 2.24 -10.25
N LEU A 91 -5.64 1.83 -10.95
CA LEU A 91 -4.86 0.64 -10.60
C LEU A 91 -3.93 0.93 -9.43
N LYS A 92 -3.39 2.15 -9.33
CA LYS A 92 -2.61 2.56 -8.16
C LYS A 92 -3.40 2.45 -6.87
N PHE A 93 -4.67 2.86 -6.88
CA PHE A 93 -5.51 2.80 -5.69
C PHE A 93 -5.81 1.36 -5.29
N PHE A 94 -6.25 0.53 -6.24
CA PHE A 94 -6.56 -0.87 -5.98
C PHE A 94 -5.34 -1.67 -5.52
N TYR A 95 -4.26 -1.65 -6.29
CA TYR A 95 -3.04 -2.39 -5.96
C TYR A 95 -2.32 -1.79 -4.77
N GLY A 96 -2.38 -0.48 -4.56
CA GLY A 96 -1.85 0.17 -3.38
C GLY A 96 -2.58 -0.27 -2.11
N LEU A 97 -3.92 -0.28 -2.12
CA LEU A 97 -4.72 -0.76 -0.99
C LEU A 97 -4.46 -2.24 -0.71
N ASN A 98 -4.47 -3.08 -1.75
CA ASN A 98 -4.17 -4.50 -1.63
C ASN A 98 -2.72 -4.73 -1.14
N ALA A 99 -1.75 -3.96 -1.63
CA ALA A 99 -0.37 -4.03 -1.15
C ALA A 99 -0.26 -3.64 0.32
N ILE A 100 -0.98 -2.62 0.78
CA ILE A 100 -1.03 -2.24 2.20
C ILE A 100 -1.59 -3.41 3.02
N ILE A 101 -2.69 -4.02 2.59
CA ILE A 101 -3.30 -5.16 3.28
C ILE A 101 -2.33 -6.34 3.35
N ILE A 102 -1.77 -6.77 2.23
CA ILE A 102 -0.78 -7.87 2.17
C ILE A 102 0.47 -7.53 3.01
N LEU A 103 0.92 -6.27 3.00
CA LEU A 103 1.99 -5.81 3.86
C LEU A 103 1.63 -5.98 5.33
N PHE A 104 0.42 -5.60 5.76
CA PHE A 104 -0.04 -5.80 7.14
C PHE A 104 -0.21 -7.27 7.52
N ILE A 105 -0.64 -8.14 6.60
CA ILE A 105 -0.89 -9.57 6.87
C ILE A 105 0.41 -10.36 6.99
N PHE A 106 1.32 -10.19 6.04
CA PHE A 106 2.47 -11.08 5.90
C PHE A 106 3.79 -10.43 6.29
N VAL A 107 3.99 -9.19 5.85
CA VAL A 107 5.29 -8.53 6.00
C VAL A 107 5.41 -7.94 7.41
N PHE A 108 4.35 -7.32 7.89
CA PHE A 108 4.34 -6.59 9.14
C PHE A 108 4.58 -7.47 10.37
N PRO A 109 3.99 -8.68 10.50
CA PRO A 109 4.30 -9.57 11.63
C PRO A 109 5.76 -10.02 11.67
N ILE A 110 6.38 -10.21 10.49
CA ILE A 110 7.78 -10.66 10.38
C ILE A 110 8.75 -9.51 10.66
N ILE A 111 8.46 -8.32 10.12
CA ILE A 111 9.36 -7.16 10.24
C ILE A 111 9.24 -6.49 11.61
N THR A 112 8.07 -6.53 12.26
CA THR A 112 7.84 -5.85 13.55
C THR A 112 8.84 -6.25 14.64
N PRO A 113 9.12 -7.54 14.89
CA PRO A 113 10.17 -7.95 15.83
C PRO A 113 11.54 -7.34 15.53
N ILE A 114 11.95 -7.37 14.27
CA ILE A 114 13.25 -6.87 13.81
C ILE A 114 13.33 -5.36 14.06
N ILE A 115 12.29 -4.62 13.62
CA ILE A 115 12.19 -3.18 13.87
C ILE A 115 12.19 -2.88 15.36
N SER A 116 11.55 -3.71 16.18
CA SER A 116 11.49 -3.49 17.62
C SER A 116 12.84 -3.58 18.30
N ILE A 117 13.60 -4.63 18.00
CA ILE A 117 14.96 -4.82 18.51
C ILE A 117 15.86 -3.67 18.05
N LEU A 118 15.84 -3.34 16.75
CA LEU A 118 16.66 -2.25 16.21
C LEU A 118 16.27 -0.89 16.76
N SER A 119 14.98 -0.63 16.97
CA SER A 119 14.47 0.65 17.49
C SER A 119 14.87 0.87 18.94
N PHE A 120 14.76 -0.16 19.79
CA PHE A 120 15.18 -0.05 21.19
C PHE A 120 16.70 0.06 21.32
N ALA A 121 17.47 -0.69 20.51
CA ALA A 121 18.91 -0.51 20.43
C ALA A 121 19.27 0.92 19.99
N SER A 122 18.63 1.43 18.94
CA SER A 122 18.85 2.79 18.43
C SER A 122 18.45 3.87 19.44
N PHE A 123 17.35 3.67 20.17
CA PHE A 123 16.90 4.56 21.23
C PHE A 123 17.94 4.65 22.36
N ALA A 124 18.45 3.50 22.83
CA ALA A 124 19.50 3.46 23.85
C ALA A 124 20.83 4.06 23.36
N TRP A 125 21.16 3.88 22.07
CA TRP A 125 22.30 4.54 21.46
C TRP A 125 22.14 6.06 21.51
N ARG A 126 21.03 6.61 21.01
CA ARG A 126 20.76 8.07 21.02
C ARG A 126 20.77 8.67 22.42
N LEU A 127 20.24 7.96 23.41
CA LEU A 127 20.28 8.38 24.82
C LEU A 127 21.69 8.40 25.43
N THR A 128 22.65 7.65 24.89
CA THR A 128 24.02 7.62 25.43
C THR A 128 25.00 8.45 24.59
N THR A 129 24.65 8.77 23.35
CA THR A 129 25.48 9.55 22.41
C THR A 129 24.79 10.83 21.95
N PHE A 130 24.13 11.56 22.85
CA PHE A 130 23.40 12.82 22.58
C PHE A 130 24.10 13.86 21.67
N LYS A 131 25.43 13.76 21.47
CA LYS A 131 26.23 14.66 20.62
C LYS A 131 26.48 14.17 19.19
N LYS A 132 26.13 12.92 18.84
CA LYS A 132 26.34 12.36 17.50
C LYS A 132 25.02 12.35 16.73
N GLU A 133 25.02 12.94 15.54
CA GLU A 133 23.83 13.01 14.69
C GLU A 133 23.62 11.72 13.87
N ALA A 134 24.73 11.06 13.48
CA ALA A 134 24.73 9.88 12.63
C ALA A 134 25.39 8.66 13.30
N TRP A 135 24.96 7.47 12.87
CA TRP A 135 25.54 6.20 13.35
C TRP A 135 26.95 5.98 12.79
N ASP A 136 27.23 6.57 11.63
CA ASP A 136 28.48 6.44 10.86
C ASP A 136 29.56 7.45 11.27
N ASP A 137 29.36 8.21 12.34
CA ASP A 137 30.46 8.99 12.91
C ASP A 137 31.53 8.01 13.43
N ASP A 138 32.66 7.90 12.70
CA ASP A 138 33.87 7.05 12.88
C ASP A 138 34.50 7.05 14.29
N SER A 139 33.90 7.71 15.25
CA SER A 139 34.33 7.73 16.64
C SER A 139 33.90 6.46 17.37
N GLU A 140 34.88 5.78 17.97
CA GLU A 140 34.66 4.54 18.74
C GLU A 140 33.46 4.64 19.69
N VAL A 141 32.52 3.71 19.54
CA VAL A 141 31.35 3.61 20.42
C VAL A 141 31.81 3.06 21.77
N LYS A 142 31.65 3.87 22.83
CA LYS A 142 32.00 3.50 24.21
C LYS A 142 31.34 2.18 24.61
N PHE A 143 32.03 1.36 25.41
CA PHE A 143 31.50 0.11 25.94
C PHE A 143 30.14 0.28 26.64
N ILE A 144 29.97 1.38 27.40
CA ILE A 144 28.72 1.72 28.09
C ILE A 144 27.55 1.82 27.10
N THR A 145 27.75 2.46 25.94
CA THR A 145 26.70 2.56 24.90
C THR A 145 26.32 1.18 24.37
N LYS A 146 27.31 0.32 24.04
CA LYS A 146 27.05 -1.05 23.57
C LYS A 146 26.28 -1.85 24.61
N PHE A 147 26.66 -1.76 25.89
CA PHE A 147 25.98 -2.42 26.99
C PHE A 147 24.52 -1.95 27.13
N MET A 148 24.27 -0.63 27.07
CA MET A 148 22.92 -0.08 27.13
C MET A 148 22.05 -0.49 25.95
N MET A 149 22.63 -0.59 24.74
CA MET A 149 21.91 -1.09 23.55
C MET A 149 21.45 -2.53 23.74
N VAL A 150 22.32 -3.40 24.25
CA VAL A 150 21.97 -4.81 24.54
C VAL A 150 20.90 -4.87 25.61
N LEU A 151 21.07 -4.15 26.72
CA LEU A 151 20.12 -4.11 27.83
C LEU A 151 18.72 -3.67 27.37
N ALA A 152 18.63 -2.60 26.58
CA ALA A 152 17.36 -2.12 26.04
C ALA A 152 16.71 -3.11 25.05
N SER A 153 17.52 -3.92 24.36
CA SER A 153 17.04 -4.93 23.42
C SER A 153 16.48 -6.19 24.09
N ILE A 154 16.74 -6.42 25.38
CA ILE A 154 16.23 -7.61 26.09
C ILE A 154 14.69 -7.64 26.08
N ILE A 155 14.05 -6.50 26.31
CA ILE A 155 12.59 -6.39 26.36
C ILE A 155 11.93 -6.77 25.02
N PRO A 156 12.31 -6.17 23.87
CA PRO A 156 11.73 -6.57 22.59
C PRO A 156 12.13 -7.97 22.15
N ILE A 157 13.31 -8.47 22.53
CA ILE A 157 13.68 -9.88 22.32
C ILE A 157 12.72 -10.81 23.08
N PHE A 158 12.44 -10.51 24.36
CA PHE A 158 11.49 -11.27 25.16
C PHE A 158 10.08 -11.26 24.56
N CYS A 159 9.58 -10.09 24.15
CA CYS A 159 8.28 -9.99 23.50
C CYS A 159 8.25 -10.77 22.17
N THR A 160 9.33 -10.71 21.40
CA THR A 160 9.48 -11.46 20.15
C THR A 160 9.39 -12.97 20.39
N ILE A 161 10.18 -13.50 21.32
CA ILE A 161 10.16 -14.93 21.67
C ILE A 161 8.79 -15.37 22.18
N SER A 162 8.08 -14.50 22.90
CA SER A 162 6.74 -14.78 23.41
C SER A 162 5.70 -14.92 22.28
N VAL A 163 5.87 -14.20 21.17
CA VAL A 163 4.87 -14.10 20.10
C VAL A 163 5.23 -14.92 18.85
N ILE A 164 6.50 -15.28 18.63
CA ILE A 164 6.93 -16.07 17.44
C ILE A 164 6.02 -17.27 17.15
N PRO A 165 5.63 -18.12 18.13
CA PRO A 165 4.76 -19.27 17.87
C PRO A 165 3.38 -18.86 17.34
N GLN A 166 2.92 -17.67 17.72
CA GLN A 166 1.62 -17.11 17.34
C GLN A 166 1.65 -16.41 15.98
N PHE A 167 2.78 -16.31 15.27
CA PHE A 167 2.81 -15.65 13.95
C PHE A 167 2.00 -16.39 12.89
N ILE A 168 1.98 -17.73 12.92
CA ILE A 168 1.15 -18.51 12.00
C ILE A 168 -0.34 -18.29 12.33
N VAL A 169 -0.69 -18.25 13.62
CA VAL A 169 -2.05 -17.96 14.08
C VAL A 169 -2.47 -16.55 13.67
N LEU A 170 -1.58 -15.56 13.85
CA LEU A 170 -1.79 -14.18 13.45
C LEU A 170 -2.01 -14.06 11.93
N ALA A 171 -1.13 -14.67 11.13
CA ALA A 171 -1.25 -14.66 9.68
C ALA A 171 -2.55 -15.35 9.24
N SER A 172 -2.93 -16.46 9.87
CA SER A 172 -4.19 -17.16 9.63
C SER A 172 -5.40 -16.30 9.98
N PHE A 173 -5.40 -15.65 11.14
CA PHE A 173 -6.48 -14.73 11.57
C PHE A 173 -6.62 -13.55 10.60
N LEU A 174 -5.51 -12.87 10.30
CA LEU A 174 -5.50 -11.75 9.37
C LEU A 174 -5.94 -12.15 7.95
N TRP A 175 -5.60 -13.38 7.51
CA TRP A 175 -5.99 -13.90 6.20
C TRP A 175 -7.46 -14.35 6.15
N ASN A 176 -7.86 -15.24 7.05
CA ASN A 176 -9.16 -15.91 7.01
C ASN A 176 -10.29 -15.06 7.59
N ASP A 177 -10.03 -14.32 8.67
CA ASP A 177 -11.08 -13.61 9.41
C ASP A 177 -11.20 -12.14 9.01
N ILE A 178 -10.13 -11.56 8.45
CA ILE A 178 -10.10 -10.16 8.02
C ILE A 178 -10.03 -10.05 6.51
N TRP A 179 -9.04 -10.64 5.85
CA TRP A 179 -8.81 -10.39 4.43
C TRP A 179 -9.84 -11.06 3.52
N LEU A 180 -9.94 -12.39 3.55
CA LEU A 180 -10.87 -13.13 2.69
C LEU A 180 -12.32 -12.60 2.76
N PRO A 181 -12.88 -12.26 3.93
CA PRO A 181 -14.23 -11.69 4.00
C PRO A 181 -14.35 -10.27 3.42
N LEU A 182 -13.29 -9.47 3.48
CA LEU A 182 -13.26 -8.11 2.90
C LEU A 182 -13.00 -8.12 1.39
N LEU A 183 -12.35 -9.16 0.86
CA LEU A 183 -11.95 -9.28 -0.54
C LEU A 183 -13.08 -8.99 -1.55
N PRO A 184 -14.30 -9.56 -1.42
CA PRO A 184 -15.40 -9.24 -2.34
C PRO A 184 -15.76 -7.76 -2.35
N SER A 185 -15.75 -7.11 -1.17
CA SER A 185 -16.07 -5.69 -1.04
C SER A 185 -14.98 -4.81 -1.66
N ILE A 186 -13.70 -5.16 -1.45
CA ILE A 186 -12.57 -4.44 -2.05
C ILE A 186 -12.59 -4.59 -3.58
N LEU A 187 -12.87 -5.79 -4.08
CA LEU A 187 -13.02 -6.04 -5.52
C LEU A 187 -14.18 -5.25 -6.10
N GLY A 188 -15.34 -5.23 -5.45
CA GLY A 188 -16.51 -4.49 -5.89
C GLY A 188 -16.29 -2.98 -5.98
N ILE A 189 -15.71 -2.38 -4.93
CA ILE A 189 -15.27 -0.98 -4.93
C ILE A 189 -14.32 -0.72 -6.10
N SER A 190 -13.42 -1.65 -6.35
CA SER A 190 -12.38 -1.49 -7.37
C SER A 190 -12.91 -1.61 -8.78
N TYR A 191 -13.81 -2.57 -9.05
CA TYR A 191 -14.48 -2.69 -10.34
C TYR A 191 -15.39 -1.49 -10.63
N SER A 192 -16.11 -1.00 -9.62
CA SER A 192 -16.92 0.21 -9.71
C SER A 192 -16.07 1.44 -10.05
N LEU A 193 -14.97 1.65 -9.32
CA LEU A 193 -14.04 2.76 -9.56
C LEU A 193 -13.38 2.65 -10.93
N PHE A 194 -12.96 1.44 -11.28
CA PHE A 194 -12.33 1.14 -12.55
C PHE A 194 -13.24 1.45 -13.74
N THR A 195 -14.50 1.02 -13.67
CA THR A 195 -15.49 1.23 -14.73
C THR A 195 -15.83 2.71 -14.89
N ALA A 196 -15.99 3.44 -13.78
CA ALA A 196 -16.21 4.88 -13.82
C ALA A 196 -15.05 5.63 -14.49
N LEU A 197 -13.81 5.28 -14.12
CA LEU A 197 -12.60 5.87 -14.68
C LEU A 197 -12.35 5.44 -16.13
N ALA A 198 -12.78 4.25 -16.55
CA ALA A 198 -12.75 3.80 -17.94
C ALA A 198 -13.60 4.72 -18.83
N ILE A 199 -14.82 4.99 -18.39
CA ILE A 199 -15.76 5.87 -19.09
C ILE A 199 -15.21 7.30 -19.11
N GLY A 200 -14.69 7.81 -17.99
CA GLY A 200 -14.05 9.13 -17.93
C GLY A 200 -12.87 9.26 -18.91
N ALA A 201 -11.99 8.26 -18.98
CA ALA A 201 -10.87 8.23 -19.92
C ALA A 201 -11.33 8.22 -21.38
N LEU A 202 -12.41 7.49 -21.70
CA LEU A 202 -13.00 7.48 -23.04
C LEU A 202 -13.58 8.85 -23.42
N VAL A 203 -14.31 9.48 -22.49
CA VAL A 203 -14.84 10.84 -22.68
C VAL A 203 -13.70 11.82 -22.95
N ILE A 204 -12.61 11.75 -22.19
CA ILE A 204 -11.42 12.58 -22.40
C ILE A 204 -10.80 12.33 -23.78
N LEU A 205 -10.67 11.06 -24.19
CA LEU A 205 -10.08 10.68 -25.47
C LEU A 205 -10.85 11.28 -26.64
N PHE A 206 -12.20 11.23 -26.60
CA PHE A 206 -13.05 11.85 -27.61
C PHE A 206 -13.00 13.37 -27.59
N TYR A 207 -12.94 14.00 -26.41
CA TYR A 207 -12.92 15.46 -26.30
C TYR A 207 -11.58 16.11 -26.67
N ASN A 208 -10.45 15.42 -26.49
CA ASN A 208 -9.11 15.97 -26.72
C ASN A 208 -8.41 15.40 -27.97
N SER A 209 -9.18 14.95 -28.97
CA SER A 209 -8.64 14.48 -30.26
C SER A 209 -7.58 13.37 -30.14
N GLY A 210 -7.73 12.46 -29.17
CA GLY A 210 -6.82 11.33 -28.96
C GLY A 210 -5.70 11.52 -27.92
N ILE A 211 -5.50 12.73 -27.39
CA ILE A 211 -4.45 12.99 -26.39
C ILE A 211 -4.77 12.28 -25.07
N SER A 212 -3.95 11.30 -24.70
CA SER A 212 -4.11 10.50 -23.47
C SER A 212 -4.09 11.36 -22.18
N GLU A 213 -4.68 10.87 -21.08
CA GLU A 213 -4.65 11.53 -19.75
C GLU A 213 -3.23 11.96 -19.31
N TYR A 214 -2.19 11.26 -19.79
CA TYR A 214 -0.79 11.50 -19.43
C TYR A 214 -0.18 12.71 -20.14
N GLU A 215 -0.54 12.94 -21.40
CA GLU A 215 -0.04 14.07 -22.19
C GLU A 215 -0.65 15.41 -21.73
N GLN A 216 -1.73 15.36 -20.95
CA GLN A 216 -2.45 16.54 -20.47
C GLN A 216 -1.80 17.19 -19.24
N PHE A 217 -0.92 16.49 -18.52
CA PHE A 217 -0.12 17.10 -17.44
C PHE A 217 0.79 18.24 -17.93
N TYR A 218 1.05 18.31 -19.24
CA TYR A 218 1.86 19.34 -19.89
C TYR A 218 1.04 20.36 -20.71
N ALA A 219 -0.30 20.26 -20.72
CA ALA A 219 -1.16 21.10 -21.57
C ALA A 219 -1.80 22.29 -20.83
N GLU A 220 -2.07 23.36 -21.59
CA GLU A 220 -2.49 24.71 -21.19
C GLU A 220 -3.63 24.82 -20.15
N PRO A 221 -3.65 25.92 -19.34
CA PRO A 221 -4.59 26.12 -18.23
C PRO A 221 -6.08 26.17 -18.61
N SER A 222 -6.43 26.50 -19.87
CA SER A 222 -7.81 26.51 -20.37
C SER A 222 -8.47 25.11 -20.34
N LYS A 223 -7.67 24.03 -20.38
CA LYS A 223 -8.15 22.65 -20.28
C LYS A 223 -8.50 22.23 -18.85
N LYS A 224 -8.06 22.97 -17.83
CA LYS A 224 -8.18 22.59 -16.41
C LYS A 224 -9.62 22.57 -15.90
N GLN A 225 -10.46 23.51 -16.34
CA GLN A 225 -11.88 23.57 -15.93
C GLN A 225 -12.71 22.45 -16.56
N ARG A 226 -12.37 22.05 -17.79
CA ARG A 226 -13.02 20.95 -18.52
C ARG A 226 -12.73 19.59 -17.90
N LEU A 227 -11.53 19.40 -17.36
CA LEU A 227 -11.14 18.19 -16.63
C LEU A 227 -11.92 18.00 -15.33
N TRP A 228 -12.32 19.10 -14.68
CA TRP A 228 -13.10 19.04 -13.45
C TRP A 228 -14.48 18.44 -13.68
N ASN A 229 -15.12 18.73 -14.81
CA ASN A 229 -16.42 18.16 -15.17
C ASN A 229 -16.33 16.64 -15.40
N VAL A 230 -15.25 16.17 -16.02
CA VAL A 230 -15.04 14.72 -16.18
C VAL A 230 -14.78 14.06 -14.83
N LYS A 231 -13.98 14.67 -13.95
CA LYS A 231 -13.74 14.13 -12.61
C LYS A 231 -15.02 14.07 -11.77
N LEU A 232 -15.91 15.05 -11.90
CA LEU A 232 -17.24 15.02 -11.28
C LEU A 232 -18.08 13.87 -11.85
N LEU A 233 -18.09 13.68 -13.17
CA LEU A 233 -18.78 12.57 -13.82
C LEU A 233 -18.25 11.21 -13.33
N GLU A 234 -16.93 11.04 -13.26
CA GLU A 234 -16.28 9.84 -12.74
C GLU A 234 -16.73 9.55 -11.31
N LEU A 235 -16.83 10.57 -10.45
CA LEU A 235 -17.31 10.41 -9.07
C LEU A 235 -18.78 9.97 -9.03
N VAL A 236 -19.64 10.57 -9.84
CA VAL A 236 -21.06 10.23 -9.91
C VAL A 236 -21.25 8.79 -10.43
N LEU A 237 -20.53 8.43 -11.50
CA LEU A 237 -20.55 7.08 -12.05
C LEU A 237 -20.02 6.06 -11.04
N PHE A 238 -18.96 6.41 -10.29
CA PHE A 238 -18.43 5.54 -9.24
C PHE A 238 -19.49 5.24 -8.18
N ILE A 239 -20.17 6.27 -7.66
CA ILE A 239 -21.24 6.10 -6.67
C ILE A 239 -22.38 5.26 -7.24
N PHE A 240 -22.75 5.50 -8.50
CA PHE A 240 -23.78 4.74 -9.20
C PHE A 240 -23.42 3.26 -9.32
N PHE A 241 -22.23 2.93 -9.82
CA PHE A 241 -21.77 1.54 -9.94
C PHE A 241 -21.62 0.86 -8.59
N LEU A 242 -21.08 1.58 -7.59
CA LEU A 242 -20.95 1.05 -6.23
C LEU A 242 -22.33 0.72 -5.64
N THR A 243 -23.33 1.56 -5.88
CA THR A 243 -24.71 1.31 -5.47
C THR A 243 -25.23 0.04 -6.16
N LEU A 244 -25.07 -0.06 -7.48
CA LEU A 244 -25.50 -1.23 -8.23
C LEU A 244 -24.86 -2.53 -7.71
N ASP A 245 -23.58 -2.48 -7.37
CA ASP A 245 -22.80 -3.62 -6.89
C ASP A 245 -23.18 -4.04 -5.46
N ILE A 246 -23.31 -3.07 -4.54
CA ILE A 246 -23.73 -3.33 -3.14
C ILE A 246 -25.12 -3.97 -3.10
N PHE A 247 -26.05 -3.48 -3.92
CA PHE A 247 -27.40 -4.03 -4.02
C PHE A 247 -27.50 -5.26 -4.95
N LYS A 248 -26.38 -5.72 -5.52
CA LYS A 248 -26.28 -6.91 -6.36
C LYS A 248 -27.24 -6.89 -7.56
N PHE A 249 -27.38 -5.75 -8.23
CA PHE A 249 -28.17 -5.67 -9.46
C PHE A 249 -27.38 -6.29 -10.62
N ASP A 250 -27.94 -7.31 -11.28
CA ASP A 250 -27.29 -8.04 -12.38
C ASP A 250 -26.78 -7.16 -13.54
N VAL A 251 -27.39 -5.99 -13.74
CA VAL A 251 -26.97 -5.02 -14.76
C VAL A 251 -25.52 -4.53 -14.55
N ILE A 252 -24.97 -4.65 -13.33
CA ILE A 252 -23.59 -4.24 -13.04
C ILE A 252 -22.57 -5.00 -13.90
N TYR A 253 -22.81 -6.28 -14.18
CA TYR A 253 -21.91 -7.10 -14.99
C TYR A 253 -21.78 -6.57 -16.42
N PHE A 254 -22.87 -6.03 -16.99
CA PHE A 254 -22.83 -5.37 -18.29
C PHE A 254 -21.90 -4.15 -18.26
N PHE A 255 -21.98 -3.32 -17.21
CA PHE A 255 -21.12 -2.15 -17.08
C PHE A 255 -19.65 -2.53 -16.86
N TYR A 256 -19.36 -3.57 -16.07
CA TYR A 256 -18.00 -4.07 -15.88
C TYR A 256 -17.39 -4.58 -17.19
N MET A 257 -18.16 -5.32 -17.99
CA MET A 257 -17.73 -5.75 -19.32
C MET A 257 -17.52 -4.57 -20.27
N ALA A 258 -18.41 -3.59 -20.26
CA ALA A 258 -18.24 -2.38 -21.06
C ALA A 258 -16.98 -1.61 -20.66
N GLY A 259 -16.74 -1.42 -19.36
CA GLY A 259 -15.53 -0.78 -18.83
C GLY A 259 -14.24 -1.49 -19.27
N PHE A 260 -14.25 -2.82 -19.27
CA PHE A 260 -13.13 -3.63 -19.75
C PHE A 260 -12.85 -3.42 -21.25
N VAL A 261 -13.88 -3.48 -22.09
CA VAL A 261 -13.77 -3.24 -23.54
C VAL A 261 -13.24 -1.83 -23.83
N ILE A 262 -13.77 -0.83 -23.12
CA ILE A 262 -13.32 0.57 -23.22
C ILE A 262 -11.83 0.68 -22.91
N ILE A 263 -11.33 -0.09 -21.95
CA ILE A 263 -9.92 -0.02 -21.56
C ILE A 263 -9.00 -0.70 -22.56
N ILE A 264 -9.41 -1.83 -23.14
CA ILE A 264 -8.67 -2.41 -24.26
C ILE A 264 -8.59 -1.38 -25.39
N PHE A 265 -9.72 -0.77 -25.75
CA PHE A 265 -9.80 0.21 -26.82
C PHE A 265 -8.92 1.44 -26.56
N THR A 266 -9.05 2.07 -25.39
CA THR A 266 -8.24 3.24 -25.02
C THR A 266 -6.75 2.90 -24.92
N SER A 267 -6.39 1.70 -24.44
CA SER A 267 -4.99 1.25 -24.37
C SER A 267 -4.39 1.02 -25.76
N ILE A 268 -5.14 0.43 -26.70
CA ILE A 268 -4.70 0.26 -28.10
C ILE A 268 -4.51 1.62 -28.78
N ILE A 269 -5.45 2.55 -28.62
CA ILE A 269 -5.32 3.90 -29.21
C ILE A 269 -4.11 4.62 -28.64
N ASN A 270 -3.94 4.62 -27.32
CA ASN A 270 -2.78 5.21 -26.68
C ASN A 270 -1.47 4.55 -27.13
N PHE A 271 -1.49 3.24 -27.37
CA PHE A 271 -0.34 2.51 -27.90
C PHE A 271 0.05 2.99 -29.30
N LEU A 272 -0.94 3.14 -30.19
CA LEU A 272 -0.73 3.58 -31.56
C LEU A 272 -0.29 5.05 -31.63
N GLN A 273 -0.86 5.91 -30.79
CA GLN A 273 -0.57 7.35 -30.82
C GLN A 273 0.74 7.72 -30.10
N GLY A 274 1.06 7.10 -28.96
CA GLY A 274 2.25 7.46 -28.19
C GLY A 274 3.58 7.08 -28.85
N LYS A 275 3.55 6.25 -29.90
CA LYS A 275 4.67 6.00 -30.81
C LYS A 275 5.12 7.27 -31.57
N SER A 276 4.27 8.30 -31.66
CA SER A 276 4.51 9.50 -32.48
C SER A 276 5.18 10.67 -31.75
N LYS A 277 5.21 10.72 -30.41
CA LYS A 277 5.60 11.95 -29.68
C LYS A 277 6.57 11.82 -28.50
N ILE A 278 6.85 10.64 -27.93
CA ILE A 278 7.60 10.53 -26.65
C ILE A 278 8.78 9.54 -26.71
N LYS A 279 10.00 10.00 -26.33
CA LYS A 279 11.27 9.24 -26.35
C LYS A 279 11.34 8.05 -25.37
N ASN A 280 10.48 7.97 -24.35
CA ASN A 280 10.49 6.92 -23.30
C ASN A 280 9.30 5.95 -23.36
N PHE A 281 8.73 5.71 -24.54
CA PHE A 281 7.50 4.94 -24.72
C PHE A 281 7.55 3.47 -24.22
N LYS A 282 8.73 2.84 -24.17
CA LYS A 282 8.88 1.43 -23.79
C LYS A 282 8.45 1.12 -22.34
N SER A 283 8.68 2.02 -21.37
CA SER A 283 8.24 1.77 -19.99
C SER A 283 6.71 1.88 -19.86
N HIS A 284 6.09 2.71 -20.69
CA HIS A 284 4.64 2.90 -20.72
C HIS A 284 3.90 1.67 -21.25
N PHE A 285 4.41 1.06 -22.32
CA PHE A 285 3.83 -0.16 -22.89
C PHE A 285 3.78 -1.32 -21.90
N LEU A 286 4.86 -1.55 -21.13
CA LEU A 286 4.90 -2.61 -20.12
C LEU A 286 3.81 -2.39 -19.04
N GLY A 287 3.61 -1.14 -18.60
CA GLY A 287 2.56 -0.78 -17.65
C GLY A 287 1.14 -1.03 -18.19
N TYR A 288 0.88 -0.74 -19.47
CA TYR A 288 -0.40 -1.03 -20.13
C TYR A 288 -0.63 -2.54 -20.31
N LEU A 289 0.41 -3.29 -20.64
CA LEU A 289 0.34 -4.74 -20.79
C LEU A 289 0.07 -5.42 -19.44
N ILE A 290 0.78 -5.01 -18.39
CA ILE A 290 0.53 -5.47 -17.02
C ILE A 290 -0.91 -5.12 -16.62
N ALA A 291 -1.34 -3.88 -16.80
CA ALA A 291 -2.73 -3.49 -16.56
C ALA A 291 -3.71 -4.41 -17.29
N ALA A 292 -3.56 -4.59 -18.61
CA ALA A 292 -4.49 -5.38 -19.42
C ALA A 292 -4.52 -6.87 -19.03
N VAL A 293 -3.37 -7.48 -18.74
CA VAL A 293 -3.28 -8.89 -18.31
C VAL A 293 -3.95 -9.08 -16.94
N PHE A 294 -3.68 -8.19 -15.99
CA PHE A 294 -4.24 -8.27 -14.64
C PHE A 294 -5.74 -7.92 -14.59
N ILE A 295 -6.21 -6.98 -15.43
CA ILE A 295 -7.63 -6.66 -15.51
C ILE A 295 -8.38 -7.78 -16.24
N GLY A 296 -7.81 -8.28 -17.34
CA GLY A 296 -8.38 -9.39 -18.09
C GLY A 296 -8.51 -10.65 -17.24
N SER A 297 -7.53 -10.92 -16.38
CA SER A 297 -7.59 -12.07 -15.48
C SER A 297 -8.72 -11.99 -14.45
N ASN A 298 -9.09 -10.79 -14.01
CA ASN A 298 -10.09 -10.61 -12.96
C ASN A 298 -11.52 -10.44 -13.55
N VAL A 299 -11.66 -9.78 -14.69
CA VAL A 299 -12.97 -9.55 -15.35
C VAL A 299 -13.43 -10.76 -16.17
N LEU A 300 -12.54 -11.40 -16.93
CA LEU A 300 -12.94 -12.49 -17.84
C LEU A 300 -13.24 -13.81 -17.12
N PHE A 301 -12.65 -14.03 -15.96
CA PHE A 301 -12.78 -15.30 -15.24
C PHE A 301 -13.86 -15.27 -14.14
N SER A 302 -14.32 -14.09 -13.72
CA SER A 302 -15.36 -13.91 -12.70
C SER A 302 -16.66 -14.72 -12.95
N PRO A 303 -17.13 -14.96 -14.19
CA PRO A 303 -18.38 -15.71 -14.40
C PRO A 303 -18.21 -17.18 -14.81
N ILE A 304 -17.02 -17.63 -15.29
CA ILE A 304 -16.92 -18.84 -16.13
C ILE A 304 -16.23 -20.03 -15.43
N ALA A 305 -15.52 -19.84 -14.31
CA ALA A 305 -14.93 -20.95 -13.55
C ALA A 305 -14.70 -20.58 -12.08
N SER A 306 -15.67 -20.85 -11.20
CA SER A 306 -15.70 -20.31 -9.83
C SER A 306 -14.42 -20.55 -9.02
N GLU A 307 -13.93 -21.80 -8.95
CA GLU A 307 -12.76 -22.09 -8.11
C GLU A 307 -11.43 -21.62 -8.75
N PHE A 308 -11.28 -21.76 -10.06
CA PHE A 308 -10.05 -21.36 -10.75
C PHE A 308 -9.93 -19.83 -10.83
N ALA A 309 -11.05 -19.13 -11.01
CA ALA A 309 -11.09 -17.67 -11.04
C ALA A 309 -10.74 -17.06 -9.68
N ASP A 310 -11.20 -17.66 -8.58
CA ASP A 310 -10.90 -17.20 -7.23
C ASP A 310 -9.41 -17.36 -6.92
N ILE A 311 -8.82 -18.52 -7.26
CA ILE A 311 -7.37 -18.76 -7.10
C ILE A 311 -6.56 -17.78 -7.95
N LEU A 312 -6.95 -17.58 -9.21
CA LEU A 312 -6.21 -16.73 -10.14
C LEU A 312 -6.33 -15.25 -9.74
N SER A 313 -7.48 -14.82 -9.23
CA SER A 313 -7.69 -13.49 -8.65
C SER A 313 -6.85 -13.30 -7.39
N ALA A 314 -6.80 -14.28 -6.49
CA ALA A 314 -5.97 -14.23 -5.29
C ALA A 314 -4.47 -14.15 -5.65
N LEU A 315 -3.99 -14.98 -6.59
CA LEU A 315 -2.61 -14.96 -7.07
C LEU A 315 -2.25 -13.64 -7.75
N SER A 316 -3.14 -13.12 -8.59
CA SER A 316 -3.02 -11.81 -9.22
C SER A 316 -2.85 -10.72 -8.16
N LEU A 317 -3.67 -10.73 -7.12
CA LEU A 317 -3.56 -9.79 -6.01
C LEU A 317 -2.23 -9.94 -5.26
N ILE A 318 -1.82 -11.15 -4.91
CA ILE A 318 -0.56 -11.39 -4.22
C ILE A 318 0.63 -10.89 -5.05
N ILE A 319 0.69 -11.24 -6.34
CA ILE A 319 1.78 -10.84 -7.23
C ILE A 319 1.82 -9.31 -7.36
N SER A 320 0.66 -8.67 -7.53
CA SER A 320 0.59 -7.21 -7.61
C SER A 320 1.07 -6.54 -6.32
N ALA A 321 0.69 -7.08 -5.16
CA ALA A 321 1.12 -6.58 -3.86
C ALA A 321 2.63 -6.74 -3.68
N ILE A 322 3.19 -7.92 -3.99
CA ILE A 322 4.64 -8.18 -3.92
C ILE A 322 5.41 -7.17 -4.79
N LEU A 323 4.95 -6.92 -6.02
CA LEU A 323 5.60 -5.97 -6.92
C LEU A 323 5.56 -4.54 -6.34
N TYR A 324 4.41 -4.11 -5.83
CA TYR A 324 4.26 -2.78 -5.20
C TYR A 324 5.16 -2.63 -3.97
N ILE A 325 5.17 -3.64 -3.10
CA ILE A 325 6.01 -3.69 -1.89
C ILE A 325 7.50 -3.65 -2.28
N PHE A 326 7.90 -4.44 -3.27
CA PHE A 326 9.28 -4.47 -3.75
C PHE A 326 9.72 -3.11 -4.31
N VAL A 327 8.91 -2.49 -5.18
CA VAL A 327 9.21 -1.16 -5.73
C VAL A 327 9.28 -0.11 -4.62
N PHE A 328 8.41 -0.19 -3.61
CA PHE A 328 8.45 0.71 -2.46
C PHE A 328 9.76 0.57 -1.66
N PHE A 329 10.14 -0.66 -1.27
CA PHE A 329 11.40 -0.90 -0.55
C PHE A 329 12.63 -0.54 -1.38
N TYR A 330 12.63 -0.88 -2.68
CA TYR A 330 13.70 -0.48 -3.59
C TYR A 330 13.87 1.04 -3.64
N THR A 331 12.77 1.78 -3.71
CA THR A 331 12.78 3.25 -3.69
C THR A 331 13.27 3.79 -2.35
N PHE A 332 12.86 3.16 -1.24
CA PHE A 332 13.29 3.53 0.10
C PHE A 332 14.81 3.37 0.29
N ILE A 333 15.37 2.26 -0.18
CA ILE A 333 16.81 1.95 -0.06
C ILE A 333 17.63 2.91 -0.95
N ARG A 334 17.26 3.08 -2.22
CA ARG A 334 18.02 3.91 -3.19
C ARG A 334 17.97 5.42 -2.97
N LEU A 335 17.18 5.91 -2.02
CA LEU A 335 17.10 7.33 -1.72
C LEU A 335 18.41 7.94 -1.18
N GLU A 336 19.36 7.13 -0.72
CA GLU A 336 20.70 7.60 -0.32
C GLU A 336 21.66 7.82 -1.51
N GLU A 337 21.33 7.34 -2.71
CA GLU A 337 22.18 7.43 -3.92
C GLU A 337 21.83 8.60 -4.85
N ILE A 338 20.86 9.47 -4.49
CA ILE A 338 20.35 10.56 -5.36
C ILE A 338 20.60 11.93 -4.74
#